data_AF-A0A839DXC0-F1
#
_entry.id   AF-A0A839DXC0-F1
#
_cell.length_a   1.000
_cell.length_b   1.000
_cell.length_c   1.000
_cell.angle_alpha   90.00
_cell.angle_beta   90.00
_cell.angle_gamma   90.00
#
_symmetry.space_group_name_H-M   'P 1'
#
loop_
_entity.id
_entity.type
_entity.pdbx_description
1 polymer ?
#
loop_
_entity_poly.entity_id
_entity_poly.type
_entity_poly.pdbx_seq_one_letter_code
_entity_poly.pdbx_strand_id
1 'polypeptide(L)'
;MTRRTWLDVSFHEKDEAKRHGARWDPAEKRWYAPRPGMTALRRWEALPDVPDPLPGEDRSFGSGLFVDPVPSSCWFTNVRSCVAGKDWERLRRVVTRRAGQRCEVCDRAEDRASRFWMEVHERWDYDERERVQALRRLICLCTDCHRVTHFGLARVRGHAEHAFAHLRAVTGMSEEKASEHVRSAFALWERRSAHQWSLDLRLLTDAGVTVAPPPDKAARVAVAETELRKNAER
;
A
#
# COMPACT_ATOMS: atom_id res chain seq x y z
N MET A 1 -19.87 -27.01 18.85
CA MET A 1 -19.47 -25.89 17.97
C MET A 1 -18.00 -26.04 17.62
N THR A 2 -17.65 -26.22 16.35
CA THR A 2 -16.26 -26.28 15.90
C THR A 2 -15.62 -24.90 16.03
N ARG A 3 -14.68 -24.76 16.98
CA ARG A 3 -13.95 -23.51 17.21
C ARG A 3 -12.97 -23.28 16.05
N ARG A 4 -13.27 -22.31 15.18
CA ARG A 4 -12.35 -21.87 14.12
C ARG A 4 -11.24 -20.99 14.69
N THR A 5 -10.07 -21.02 14.06
CA THR A 5 -8.93 -20.13 14.38
C THR A 5 -8.61 -19.26 13.18
N TRP A 6 -8.48 -17.95 13.39
CA TRP A 6 -8.12 -17.03 12.33
C TRP A 6 -6.66 -17.13 11.92
N LEU A 7 -6.39 -16.87 10.65
CA LEU A 7 -5.06 -16.92 10.06
C LEU A 7 -4.75 -15.61 9.33
N ASP A 8 -3.49 -15.22 9.40
CA ASP A 8 -2.90 -14.10 8.66
C ASP A 8 -2.02 -14.69 7.55
N VAL A 9 -2.64 -14.97 6.41
CA VAL A 9 -2.01 -15.63 5.25
C VAL A 9 -1.78 -14.60 4.16
N SER A 10 -0.53 -14.36 3.79
CA SER A 10 -0.20 -13.45 2.70
C SER A 10 -0.70 -13.97 1.34
N PHE A 11 -0.88 -13.06 0.37
CA PHE A 11 -1.32 -13.43 -0.97
C PHE A 11 -0.47 -14.54 -1.63
N HIS A 12 0.85 -14.54 -1.40
CA HIS A 12 1.77 -15.50 -2.02
C HIS A 12 1.72 -16.88 -1.36
N GLU A 13 1.21 -16.98 -0.15
CA GLU A 13 1.16 -18.22 0.63
C GLU A 13 -0.24 -18.87 0.65
N LYS A 14 -1.24 -18.20 0.06
CA LYS A 14 -2.65 -18.62 0.10
C LYS A 14 -2.88 -20.04 -0.42
N ASP A 15 -2.17 -20.43 -1.48
CA ASP A 15 -2.34 -21.74 -2.10
C ASP A 15 -1.73 -22.83 -1.23
N GLU A 16 -0.62 -22.53 -0.56
CA GLU A 16 -0.01 -23.42 0.42
C GLU A 16 -0.90 -23.60 1.66
N ALA A 17 -1.40 -22.50 2.24
CA ALA A 17 -2.33 -22.55 3.36
C ALA A 17 -3.59 -23.36 3.01
N LYS A 18 -4.12 -23.18 1.78
CA LYS A 18 -5.27 -23.93 1.28
C LYS A 18 -4.98 -25.43 1.17
N ARG A 19 -3.79 -25.83 0.68
CA ARG A 19 -3.35 -27.24 0.65
C ARG A 19 -3.30 -27.85 2.05
N HIS A 20 -2.92 -27.07 3.05
CA HIS A 20 -2.93 -27.50 4.46
C HIS A 20 -4.31 -27.38 5.14
N GLY A 21 -5.37 -27.09 4.38
CA GLY A 21 -6.75 -27.16 4.86
C GLY A 21 -7.32 -25.84 5.37
N ALA A 22 -6.63 -24.71 5.20
CA ALA A 22 -7.21 -23.41 5.46
C ALA A 22 -8.42 -23.15 4.54
N ARG A 23 -9.34 -22.31 5.01
CA ARG A 23 -10.54 -21.87 4.30
C ARG A 23 -10.65 -20.34 4.32
N TRP A 24 -11.34 -19.78 3.33
CA TRP A 24 -11.55 -18.35 3.19
C TRP A 24 -12.96 -17.99 3.65
N ASP A 25 -13.08 -17.03 4.56
CA ASP A 25 -14.36 -16.41 4.93
C ASP A 25 -14.53 -15.12 4.11
N PRO A 26 -15.50 -15.06 3.18
CA PRO A 26 -15.71 -13.89 2.33
C PRO A 26 -16.32 -12.69 3.08
N ALA A 27 -17.05 -12.91 4.18
CA ALA A 27 -17.64 -11.83 4.97
C ALA A 27 -16.56 -11.14 5.82
N GLU A 28 -15.72 -11.94 6.48
CA GLU A 28 -14.59 -11.43 7.28
C GLU A 28 -13.39 -11.01 6.43
N LYS A 29 -13.39 -11.42 5.15
CA LYS A 29 -12.27 -11.36 4.21
C LYS A 29 -10.97 -11.87 4.86
N ARG A 30 -11.05 -13.06 5.46
CA ARG A 30 -9.95 -13.63 6.24
C ARG A 30 -9.85 -15.14 6.11
N TRP A 31 -8.62 -15.64 6.13
CA TRP A 31 -8.33 -17.07 6.18
C TRP A 31 -8.58 -17.63 7.58
N TYR A 32 -9.06 -18.87 7.68
CA TYR A 32 -9.24 -19.57 8.95
C TYR A 32 -8.91 -21.06 8.85
N ALA A 33 -8.48 -21.62 9.97
CA ALA A 33 -8.42 -23.05 10.20
C ALA A 33 -9.81 -23.54 10.63
N PRO A 34 -10.44 -24.49 9.92
CA PRO A 34 -11.80 -24.96 10.23
C PRO A 34 -11.89 -25.80 11.51
N ARG A 35 -10.76 -26.30 12.02
CA ARG A 35 -10.66 -27.10 13.24
C ARG A 35 -9.44 -26.67 14.06
N PRO A 36 -9.48 -26.77 15.40
CA PRO A 36 -8.31 -26.51 16.24
C PRO A 36 -7.23 -27.59 16.03
N GLY A 37 -5.99 -27.29 16.40
CA GLY A 37 -4.88 -28.26 16.40
C GLY A 37 -4.29 -28.59 15.03
N MET A 38 -4.62 -27.83 13.98
CA MET A 38 -4.04 -27.99 12.64
C MET A 38 -2.60 -27.44 12.62
N THR A 39 -1.63 -28.23 13.09
CA THR A 39 -0.22 -27.82 13.28
C THR A 39 0.45 -27.29 12.01
N ALA A 40 0.08 -27.81 10.83
CA ALA A 40 0.57 -27.33 9.54
C ALA A 40 0.18 -25.86 9.24
N LEU A 41 -0.83 -25.32 9.93
CA LEU A 41 -1.28 -23.93 9.78
C LEU A 41 -0.67 -22.98 10.83
N ARG A 42 0.11 -23.50 11.79
CA ARG A 42 0.61 -22.74 12.96
C ARG A 42 1.37 -21.47 12.57
N ARG A 43 2.14 -21.51 11.48
CA ARG A 43 2.91 -20.34 11.02
C ARG A 43 2.04 -19.14 10.65
N TRP A 44 0.80 -19.37 10.23
CA TRP A 44 -0.17 -18.32 9.88
C TRP A 44 -1.14 -17.98 11.01
N GLU A 45 -1.03 -18.57 12.20
CA GLU A 45 -1.93 -18.26 13.33
C GLU A 45 -2.03 -16.76 13.58
N ALA A 46 -3.24 -16.20 13.61
CA ALA A 46 -3.44 -14.77 13.73
C ALA A 46 -2.62 -14.13 14.87
N LEU A 47 -1.94 -13.03 14.57
CA LEU A 47 -1.42 -12.14 15.62
C LEU A 47 -2.53 -11.17 16.06
N PRO A 48 -2.39 -10.52 17.23
CA PRO A 48 -3.26 -9.39 17.60
C PRO A 48 -3.31 -8.36 16.47
N ASP A 49 -4.45 -7.68 16.28
CA ASP A 49 -4.49 -6.58 15.31
C ASP A 49 -3.55 -5.44 15.75
N VAL A 50 -3.07 -4.64 14.79
CA VAL A 50 -2.32 -3.41 15.10
C VAL A 50 -3.28 -2.37 15.70
N PRO A 51 -2.79 -1.41 16.50
CA PRO A 51 -3.63 -0.32 17.00
C PRO A 51 -4.34 0.44 15.86
N ASP A 52 -5.56 0.91 16.13
CA ASP A 52 -6.28 1.85 15.26
C ASP A 52 -6.79 3.03 16.11
N PRO A 53 -6.29 4.26 15.87
CA PRO A 53 -5.29 4.64 14.86
C PRO A 53 -3.89 4.06 15.15
N LEU A 54 -3.02 4.03 14.13
CA LEU A 54 -1.60 3.70 14.36
C LEU A 54 -0.98 4.79 15.25
N PRO A 55 -0.06 4.46 16.17
CA PRO A 55 0.54 5.46 17.06
C PRO A 55 1.23 6.57 16.27
N GLY A 56 0.83 7.82 16.52
CA GLY A 56 1.38 9.01 15.82
C GLY A 56 0.84 9.24 14.40
N GLU A 57 -0.13 8.46 13.94
CA GLU A 57 -0.75 8.65 12.62
C GLU A 57 -1.70 9.86 12.62
N ASP A 58 -1.40 10.84 11.78
CA ASP A 58 -2.34 11.89 11.40
C ASP A 58 -3.16 11.43 10.20
N ARG A 59 -4.42 11.07 10.44
CA ARG A 59 -5.36 10.65 9.37
C ARG A 59 -5.79 11.79 8.44
N SER A 60 -5.44 13.04 8.73
CA SER A 60 -5.64 14.16 7.81
C SER A 60 -4.48 14.28 6.81
N PHE A 61 -3.29 13.77 7.14
CA PHE A 61 -2.10 13.85 6.29
C PHE A 61 -2.34 13.15 4.95
N GLY A 62 -1.98 13.82 3.85
CA GLY A 62 -2.12 13.30 2.49
C GLY A 62 -3.57 12.95 2.10
N SER A 63 -4.56 13.63 2.68
CA SER A 63 -5.97 13.46 2.32
C SER A 63 -6.30 14.03 0.94
N GLY A 64 -7.38 13.53 0.35
CA GLY A 64 -7.80 13.90 -1.01
C GLY A 64 -7.07 13.12 -2.10
N LEU A 65 -7.44 13.41 -3.34
CA LEU A 65 -6.87 12.76 -4.52
C LEU A 65 -5.82 13.67 -5.17
N PHE A 66 -4.61 13.15 -5.34
CA PHE A 66 -3.56 13.83 -6.07
C PHE A 66 -2.57 12.83 -6.67
N VAL A 67 -1.91 13.23 -7.75
CA VAL A 67 -0.74 12.56 -8.31
C VAL A 67 0.43 12.63 -7.31
N ASP A 68 0.89 11.47 -6.82
CA ASP A 68 1.91 11.34 -5.75
C ASP A 68 3.02 10.36 -6.16
N PRO A 69 3.84 10.73 -7.16
CA PRO A 69 4.95 9.88 -7.61
C PRO A 69 6.06 9.83 -6.56
N VAL A 70 6.37 8.62 -6.11
CA VAL A 70 7.52 8.33 -5.25
C VAL A 70 8.83 8.55 -6.04
N PRO A 71 9.89 9.15 -5.46
CA PRO A 71 11.18 9.35 -6.12
C PRO A 71 11.78 8.04 -6.65
N SER A 72 12.48 8.09 -7.77
CA SER A 72 13.01 6.87 -8.43
C SER A 72 13.97 6.08 -7.55
N SER A 73 14.78 6.76 -6.73
CA SER A 73 15.68 6.15 -5.74
C SER A 73 14.97 5.42 -4.59
N CYS A 74 13.64 5.58 -4.47
CA CYS A 74 12.81 4.93 -3.46
C CYS A 74 11.92 3.82 -4.04
N TRP A 75 11.96 3.57 -5.34
CA TRP A 75 11.10 2.56 -5.96
C TRP A 75 11.38 1.16 -5.39
N PHE A 76 10.32 0.34 -5.34
CA PHE A 76 10.34 -1.05 -4.86
C PHE A 76 10.77 -1.26 -3.40
N THR A 77 10.98 -0.18 -2.63
CA THR A 77 11.33 -0.22 -1.20
C THR A 77 10.23 0.49 -0.40
N ASN A 78 9.13 -0.23 -0.22
CA ASN A 78 7.89 0.21 0.42
C ASN A 78 7.59 -0.58 1.70
N VAL A 79 6.46 -0.30 2.37
CA VAL A 79 6.12 -0.98 3.63
C VAL A 79 6.08 -2.49 3.44
N ARG A 80 5.42 -2.97 2.38
CA ARG A 80 5.26 -4.39 2.09
C ARG A 80 6.60 -5.12 1.88
N SER A 81 7.63 -4.43 1.38
CA SER A 81 8.98 -5.01 1.25
C SER A 81 9.75 -5.09 2.56
N CYS A 82 9.35 -4.32 3.58
CA CYS A 82 10.07 -4.21 4.85
C CYS A 82 9.36 -4.94 6.00
N VAL A 83 8.19 -5.53 5.80
CA VAL A 83 7.45 -6.26 6.84
C VAL A 83 7.17 -7.70 6.43
N ALA A 84 6.97 -8.59 7.40
CA ALA A 84 6.54 -9.95 7.12
C ALA A 84 5.16 -9.93 6.44
N GLY A 85 4.90 -10.90 5.55
CA GLY A 85 3.60 -10.99 4.86
C GLY A 85 2.41 -11.06 5.83
N LYS A 86 2.60 -11.68 7.00
CA LYS A 86 1.64 -11.73 8.09
C LYS A 86 1.30 -10.34 8.65
N ASP A 87 2.32 -9.51 8.85
CA ASP A 87 2.16 -8.14 9.34
C ASP A 87 1.53 -7.22 8.29
N TRP A 88 1.90 -7.40 7.03
CA TRP A 88 1.22 -6.74 5.94
C TRP A 88 -0.29 -7.05 5.92
N GLU A 89 -0.70 -8.31 6.09
CA GLU A 89 -2.12 -8.66 6.15
C GLU A 89 -2.84 -8.05 7.35
N ARG A 90 -2.17 -7.91 8.51
CA ARG A 90 -2.71 -7.22 9.69
C ARG A 90 -2.96 -5.73 9.39
N LEU A 91 -1.93 -5.03 8.88
CA LEU A 91 -2.02 -3.63 8.47
C LEU A 91 -3.12 -3.43 7.43
N ARG A 92 -3.12 -4.24 6.38
CA ARG A 92 -4.09 -4.17 5.29
C ARG A 92 -5.52 -4.34 5.79
N ARG A 93 -5.73 -5.28 6.71
CA ARG A 93 -7.02 -5.57 7.31
C ARG A 93 -7.51 -4.42 8.18
N VAL A 94 -6.68 -3.90 9.08
CA VAL A 94 -7.05 -2.76 9.95
C VAL A 94 -7.41 -1.54 9.10
N VAL A 95 -6.56 -1.18 8.13
CA VAL A 95 -6.79 0.01 7.28
C VAL A 95 -8.05 -0.13 6.42
N THR A 96 -8.32 -1.29 5.83
CA THR A 96 -9.55 -1.48 5.04
C THR A 96 -10.82 -1.61 5.88
N ARG A 97 -10.73 -2.17 7.09
CA ARG A 97 -11.87 -2.25 8.03
C ARG A 97 -12.25 -0.89 8.58
N ARG A 98 -11.28 -0.09 9.03
CA ARG A 98 -11.55 1.27 9.55
C ARG A 98 -12.07 2.23 8.50
N ALA A 99 -11.77 1.97 7.23
CA ALA A 99 -12.34 2.68 6.09
C ALA A 99 -13.71 2.14 5.65
N GLY A 100 -14.29 1.17 6.37
CA GLY A 100 -15.60 0.60 6.04
C GLY A 100 -15.66 -0.09 4.68
N GLN A 101 -14.53 -0.60 4.18
CA GLN A 101 -14.39 -1.14 2.81
C GLN A 101 -14.75 -0.14 1.70
N ARG A 102 -14.47 1.14 1.95
CA ARG A 102 -14.66 2.23 1.00
C ARG A 102 -13.37 3.01 0.81
N CYS A 103 -13.27 3.67 -0.33
CA CYS A 103 -12.18 4.59 -0.61
C CYS A 103 -12.26 5.78 0.35
N GLU A 104 -11.19 6.08 1.09
CA GLU A 104 -11.12 7.25 1.98
C GLU A 104 -11.09 8.59 1.21
N VAL A 105 -11.03 8.55 -0.13
CA VAL A 105 -10.95 9.75 -0.98
C VAL A 105 -12.24 10.01 -1.76
N CYS A 106 -12.84 8.98 -2.38
CA CYS A 106 -14.04 9.14 -3.21
C CYS A 106 -15.26 8.35 -2.73
N ASP A 107 -15.17 7.72 -1.54
CA ASP A 107 -16.21 6.93 -0.89
C ASP A 107 -16.73 5.70 -1.67
N ARG A 108 -16.16 5.43 -2.84
CA ARG A 108 -16.51 4.26 -3.66
C ARG A 108 -16.24 2.97 -2.88
N ALA A 109 -17.26 2.11 -2.79
CA ALA A 109 -17.16 0.77 -2.23
C ALA A 109 -16.41 -0.18 -3.17
N GLU A 110 -15.91 -1.28 -2.62
CA GLU A 110 -15.36 -2.38 -3.41
C GLU A 110 -16.43 -2.96 -4.35
N ASP A 111 -16.05 -3.24 -5.59
CA ASP A 111 -16.86 -3.98 -6.55
C ASP A 111 -15.97 -4.99 -7.29
N ARG A 112 -16.03 -6.24 -6.82
CA ARG A 112 -15.21 -7.33 -7.34
C ARG A 112 -15.60 -7.73 -8.76
N ALA A 113 -16.86 -7.54 -9.17
CA ALA A 113 -17.35 -7.90 -10.50
C ALA A 113 -16.74 -6.99 -11.56
N SER A 114 -16.68 -5.68 -11.27
CA SER A 114 -16.01 -4.69 -12.12
C SER A 114 -14.51 -4.54 -11.83
N ARG A 115 -13.92 -5.45 -11.02
CA ARG A 115 -12.50 -5.47 -10.65
C ARG A 115 -12.02 -4.18 -9.96
N PHE A 116 -12.89 -3.55 -9.17
CA PHE A 116 -12.57 -2.46 -8.26
C PHE A 116 -12.26 -3.01 -6.87
N TRP A 117 -10.99 -2.88 -6.48
CA TRP A 117 -10.48 -3.35 -5.20
C TRP A 117 -10.19 -2.18 -4.28
N MET A 118 -10.14 -2.46 -2.98
CA MET A 118 -9.54 -1.56 -2.00
C MET A 118 -8.06 -1.89 -1.83
N GLU A 119 -7.22 -0.90 -2.04
CA GLU A 119 -5.77 -0.98 -1.98
C GLU A 119 -5.27 -0.08 -0.85
N VAL A 120 -4.39 -0.61 -0.01
CA VAL A 120 -3.74 0.18 1.03
C VAL A 120 -2.51 0.82 0.43
N HIS A 121 -2.45 2.14 0.53
CA HIS A 121 -1.42 2.97 -0.06
C HIS A 121 -0.70 3.78 1.01
N GLU A 122 0.61 3.96 0.84
CA GLU A 122 1.44 4.73 1.76
C GLU A 122 1.47 6.22 1.43
N ARG A 123 1.26 7.10 2.43
CA ARG A 123 1.55 8.53 2.31
C ARG A 123 2.88 8.84 2.97
N TRP A 124 3.75 9.50 2.20
CA TRP A 124 5.12 9.79 2.58
C TRP A 124 5.33 11.27 2.83
N ASP A 125 6.09 11.56 3.87
CA ASP A 125 6.72 12.86 4.09
C ASP A 125 8.19 12.78 3.67
N TYR A 126 8.75 13.88 3.18
CA TYR A 126 10.11 13.93 2.66
C TYR A 126 10.87 15.08 3.32
N ASP A 127 11.73 14.75 4.27
CA ASP A 127 12.67 15.71 4.86
C ASP A 127 13.83 15.92 3.88
N GLU A 128 13.79 17.01 3.13
CA GLU A 128 14.83 17.35 2.15
C GLU A 128 16.17 17.70 2.81
N ARG A 129 16.21 18.14 4.06
CA ARG A 129 17.48 18.48 4.71
C ARG A 129 18.20 17.20 5.14
N GLU A 130 17.49 16.32 5.83
CA GLU A 130 18.04 15.07 6.37
C GLU A 130 18.03 13.91 5.35
N ARG A 131 17.36 14.11 4.20
CA ARG A 131 17.14 13.10 3.14
C ARG A 131 16.45 11.84 3.68
N VAL A 132 15.34 12.06 4.40
CA VAL A 132 14.51 10.99 4.99
C VAL A 132 13.14 10.95 4.31
N GLN A 133 12.75 9.77 3.82
CA GLN A 133 11.37 9.46 3.46
C GLN A 133 10.69 8.80 4.67
N ALA A 134 9.68 9.45 5.25
CA ALA A 134 8.99 8.96 6.45
C ALA A 134 7.55 8.53 6.15
N LEU A 135 7.16 7.34 6.59
CA LEU A 135 5.76 6.90 6.52
C LEU A 135 4.93 7.72 7.50
N ARG A 136 3.90 8.41 7.00
CA ARG A 136 2.98 9.20 7.84
C ARG A 136 1.59 8.62 7.96
N ARG A 137 1.13 7.87 6.96
CA ARG A 137 -0.22 7.30 6.94
C ARG A 137 -0.33 6.12 6.00
N LEU A 138 -1.17 5.15 6.38
CA LEU A 138 -1.70 4.15 5.47
C LEU A 138 -3.16 4.48 5.14
N ILE A 139 -3.45 4.73 3.86
CA ILE A 139 -4.76 5.15 3.37
C ILE A 139 -5.40 4.05 2.51
N CYS A 140 -6.71 3.84 2.65
CA CYS A 140 -7.49 2.94 1.82
C CYS A 140 -7.99 3.65 0.55
N LEU A 141 -7.53 3.22 -0.62
CA LEU A 141 -7.90 3.79 -1.92
C LEU A 141 -8.59 2.75 -2.80
N CYS A 142 -9.58 3.17 -3.60
CA CYS A 142 -10.07 2.32 -4.68
C CYS A 142 -9.04 2.24 -5.83
N THR A 143 -9.18 1.24 -6.70
CA THR A 143 -8.30 1.04 -7.87
C THR A 143 -8.08 2.29 -8.73
N ASP A 144 -9.10 3.13 -8.93
CA ASP A 144 -8.95 4.34 -9.74
C ASP A 144 -8.22 5.46 -8.99
N CYS A 145 -8.54 5.69 -7.71
CA CYS A 145 -7.82 6.66 -6.88
C CYS A 145 -6.35 6.25 -6.69
N HIS A 146 -6.10 4.95 -6.51
CA HIS A 146 -4.76 4.40 -6.41
C HIS A 146 -3.98 4.59 -7.72
N ARG A 147 -4.63 4.39 -8.88
CA ARG A 147 -4.05 4.64 -10.20
C ARG A 147 -3.69 6.11 -10.42
N VAL A 148 -4.54 7.04 -9.98
CA VAL A 148 -4.24 8.49 -10.06
C VAL A 148 -3.03 8.84 -9.22
N THR A 149 -2.96 8.31 -8.00
CA THR A 149 -1.82 8.48 -7.12
C THR A 149 -0.53 8.01 -7.81
N HIS A 150 -0.56 6.84 -8.45
CA HIS A 150 0.54 6.30 -9.27
C HIS A 150 0.48 6.72 -10.75
N PHE A 151 0.26 8.00 -11.05
CA PHE A 151 0.05 8.49 -12.42
C PHE A 151 1.18 8.14 -13.39
N GLY A 152 2.44 8.14 -12.94
CA GLY A 152 3.59 7.75 -13.77
C GLY A 152 3.49 6.32 -14.28
N LEU A 153 3.11 5.39 -13.41
CA LEU A 153 2.86 4.00 -13.81
C LEU A 153 1.62 3.88 -14.70
N ALA A 154 0.58 4.66 -14.43
CA ALA A 154 -0.61 4.71 -15.27
C ALA A 154 -0.28 5.15 -16.71
N ARG A 155 0.62 6.12 -16.88
CA ARG A 155 1.13 6.53 -18.20
C ARG A 155 1.84 5.40 -18.94
N VAL A 156 2.80 4.74 -18.29
CA VAL A 156 3.55 3.62 -18.88
C VAL A 156 2.60 2.48 -19.31
N ARG A 157 1.52 2.26 -18.57
CA ARG A 157 0.52 1.21 -18.86
C ARG A 157 -0.61 1.64 -19.80
N GLY A 158 -0.56 2.83 -20.39
CA GLY A 158 -1.61 3.31 -21.31
C GLY A 158 -2.94 3.64 -20.63
N HIS A 159 -2.93 4.01 -19.35
CA HIS A 159 -4.11 4.35 -18.55
C HIS A 159 -4.12 5.82 -18.10
N ALA A 160 -3.32 6.68 -18.72
CA ALA A 160 -3.18 8.08 -18.35
C ALA A 160 -4.51 8.85 -18.47
N GLU A 161 -5.23 8.68 -19.59
CA GLU A 161 -6.49 9.37 -19.86
C GLU A 161 -7.55 9.04 -18.80
N HIS A 162 -7.72 7.75 -18.48
CA HIS A 162 -8.63 7.29 -17.43
C HIS A 162 -8.26 7.86 -16.06
N ALA A 163 -6.98 7.82 -15.70
CA ALA A 163 -6.52 8.39 -14.43
C ALA A 163 -6.78 9.91 -14.40
N PHE A 164 -6.51 10.63 -15.48
CA PHE A 164 -6.71 12.07 -15.56
C PHE A 164 -8.19 12.45 -15.44
N ALA A 165 -9.08 11.72 -16.13
CA ALA A 165 -10.52 11.90 -16.02
C ALA A 165 -11.01 11.63 -14.58
N HIS A 166 -10.51 10.57 -13.93
CA HIS A 166 -10.86 10.27 -12.54
C HIS A 166 -10.37 11.33 -11.56
N LEU A 167 -9.14 11.85 -11.74
CA LEU A 167 -8.59 12.95 -10.96
C LEU A 167 -9.54 14.14 -10.98
N ARG A 168 -9.94 14.59 -12.17
CA ARG A 168 -10.88 15.71 -12.35
C ARG A 168 -12.24 15.44 -11.72
N ALA A 169 -12.81 14.26 -11.96
CA ALA A 169 -14.12 13.89 -11.45
C ALA A 169 -14.20 13.92 -9.91
N VAL A 170 -13.14 13.47 -9.22
CA VAL A 170 -13.11 13.42 -7.76
C VAL A 170 -12.72 14.77 -7.14
N THR A 171 -11.79 15.51 -7.75
CA THR A 171 -11.27 16.77 -7.20
C THR A 171 -12.05 18.01 -7.62
N GLY A 172 -12.85 17.93 -8.69
CA GLY A 172 -13.48 19.08 -9.32
C GLY A 172 -12.50 20.00 -10.07
N MET A 173 -11.25 19.60 -10.26
CA MET A 173 -10.28 20.40 -11.03
C MET A 173 -10.74 20.60 -12.48
N SER A 174 -10.58 21.83 -13.00
CA SER A 174 -10.66 22.07 -14.44
C SER A 174 -9.55 21.30 -15.16
N GLU A 175 -9.67 21.18 -16.47
CA GLU A 175 -8.66 20.50 -17.28
C GLU A 175 -7.28 21.16 -17.16
N GLU A 176 -7.25 22.49 -17.13
CA GLU A 176 -6.04 23.29 -17.00
C GLU A 176 -5.40 23.07 -15.63
N LYS A 177 -6.20 23.13 -14.56
CA LYS A 177 -5.72 22.90 -13.18
C LYS A 177 -5.24 21.48 -12.97
N ALA A 178 -5.92 20.47 -13.51
CA ALA A 178 -5.49 19.08 -13.42
C ALA A 178 -4.19 18.85 -14.21
N SER A 179 -4.04 19.48 -15.37
CA SER A 179 -2.82 19.42 -16.17
C SER A 179 -1.64 20.07 -15.45
N GLU A 180 -1.86 21.23 -14.82
CA GLU A 180 -0.89 21.90 -13.95
C GLU A 180 -0.51 21.03 -12.75
N HIS A 181 -1.49 20.45 -12.05
CA HIS A 181 -1.26 19.52 -10.94
C HIS A 181 -0.32 18.39 -11.34
N VAL A 182 -0.61 17.74 -12.48
CA VAL A 182 0.22 16.64 -12.99
C VAL A 182 1.63 17.15 -13.31
N ARG A 183 1.79 18.27 -14.03
CA ARG A 183 3.11 18.85 -14.34
C ARG A 183 3.91 19.15 -13.07
N SER A 184 3.30 19.81 -12.08
CA SER A 184 3.96 20.16 -10.82
C SER A 184 4.35 18.92 -10.01
N ALA A 185 3.52 17.88 -9.99
CA ALA A 185 3.85 16.62 -9.34
C ALA A 185 5.08 15.94 -9.97
N PHE A 186 5.19 15.94 -11.30
CA PHE A 186 6.37 15.39 -11.99
C PHE A 186 7.62 16.27 -11.84
N ALA A 187 7.48 17.59 -11.79
CA ALA A 187 8.60 18.48 -11.48
C ALA A 187 9.13 18.27 -10.05
N LEU A 188 8.25 18.03 -9.07
CA LEU A 188 8.65 17.66 -7.71
C LEU A 188 9.33 16.28 -7.68
N TRP A 189 8.77 15.31 -8.40
CA TRP A 189 9.38 13.98 -8.54
C TRP A 189 10.79 14.03 -9.11
N GLU A 190 11.01 14.81 -10.17
CA GLU A 190 12.34 14.95 -10.79
C GLU A 190 13.35 15.51 -9.80
N ARG A 191 13.01 16.59 -9.09
CA ARG A 191 13.86 17.17 -8.04
C ARG A 191 14.18 16.16 -6.94
N ARG A 192 13.18 15.45 -6.43
CA ARG A 192 13.39 14.46 -5.36
C ARG A 192 14.16 13.21 -5.84
N SER A 193 14.03 12.86 -7.11
CA SER A 193 14.73 11.71 -7.72
C SER A 193 16.22 11.98 -7.93
N ALA A 194 16.66 13.23 -7.89
CA ALA A 194 18.08 13.61 -7.87
C ALA A 194 18.77 13.31 -6.53
N HIS A 195 18.05 12.77 -5.54
CA HIS A 195 18.57 12.48 -4.21
C HIS A 195 18.31 11.02 -3.82
N GLN A 196 19.15 10.52 -2.91
CA GLN A 196 18.98 9.21 -2.27
C GLN A 196 18.37 9.41 -0.89
N TRP A 197 17.43 8.57 -0.51
CA TRP A 197 16.63 8.75 0.71
C TRP A 197 16.78 7.56 1.65
N SER A 198 16.99 7.83 2.93
CA SER A 198 16.74 6.83 3.97
C SER A 198 15.23 6.62 4.15
N LEU A 199 14.85 5.51 4.77
CA LEU A 199 13.46 5.14 4.98
C LEU A 199 13.16 5.09 6.49
N ASP A 200 12.18 5.87 6.92
CA ASP A 200 11.67 5.89 8.29
C ASP A 200 10.28 5.24 8.34
N LEU A 201 10.21 4.11 9.04
CA LEU A 201 9.01 3.31 9.27
C LEU A 201 8.61 3.27 10.75
N ARG A 202 9.00 4.27 11.55
CA ARG A 202 8.70 4.31 12.99
C ARG A 202 7.21 4.17 13.30
N LEU A 203 6.35 4.72 12.44
CA LEU A 203 4.89 4.54 12.53
C LEU A 203 4.47 3.06 12.67
N LEU A 204 5.21 2.13 12.05
CA LEU A 204 4.95 0.69 12.11
C LEU A 204 5.59 0.05 13.34
N THR A 205 6.84 0.39 13.66
CA THR A 205 7.52 -0.19 14.83
C THR A 205 6.81 0.21 16.13
N ASP A 206 6.34 1.45 16.20
CA ASP A 206 5.59 1.98 17.35
C ASP A 206 4.21 1.30 17.47
N ALA A 207 3.66 0.81 16.35
CA ALA A 207 2.45 0.00 16.29
C ALA A 207 2.69 -1.49 16.63
N GLY A 208 3.91 -1.88 17.01
CA GLY A 208 4.27 -3.27 17.32
C GLY A 208 4.41 -4.16 16.07
N VAL A 209 4.70 -3.57 14.91
CA VAL A 209 5.05 -4.32 13.69
C VAL A 209 6.56 -4.49 13.61
N THR A 210 7.00 -5.73 13.40
CA THR A 210 8.41 -6.00 13.15
C THR A 210 8.78 -5.59 11.72
N VAL A 211 9.72 -4.67 11.62
CA VAL A 211 10.25 -4.16 10.35
C VAL A 211 11.65 -4.72 10.15
N ALA A 212 11.88 -5.40 9.03
CA ALA A 212 13.23 -5.73 8.58
C ALA A 212 13.97 -4.41 8.28
N PRO A 213 15.22 -4.24 8.72
CA PRO A 213 15.97 -3.01 8.47
C PRO A 213 15.89 -2.66 6.97
N PRO A 214 15.36 -1.48 6.63
CA PRO A 214 15.26 -1.10 5.23
C PRO A 214 16.67 -1.02 4.63
N PRO A 215 16.85 -1.37 3.35
CA PRO A 215 18.14 -1.19 2.69
C PRO A 215 18.62 0.25 2.87
N ASP A 216 19.93 0.44 3.02
CA ASP A 216 20.48 1.78 3.05
C ASP A 216 20.19 2.52 1.74
N LYS A 217 20.35 3.85 1.76
CA LYS A 217 19.99 4.72 0.63
C LYS A 217 20.71 4.35 -0.68
N ALA A 218 21.91 3.77 -0.64
CA ALA A 218 22.63 3.32 -1.84
C ALA A 218 22.09 1.98 -2.34
N ALA A 219 21.82 1.05 -1.42
CA ALA A 219 21.19 -0.23 -1.74
C ALA A 219 19.78 -0.05 -2.33
N ARG A 220 19.00 0.94 -1.87
CA ARG A 220 17.67 1.25 -2.44
C ARG A 220 17.74 1.64 -3.92
N VAL A 221 18.75 2.44 -4.31
CA VAL A 221 18.98 2.79 -5.73
C VAL A 221 19.27 1.54 -6.54
N ALA A 222 20.16 0.67 -6.04
CA ALA A 222 20.49 -0.58 -6.74
C ALA A 222 19.28 -1.52 -6.90
N VAL A 223 18.39 -1.60 -5.89
CA VAL A 223 17.12 -2.32 -6.00
C VAL A 223 16.24 -1.72 -7.10
N ALA A 224 16.10 -0.39 -7.12
CA ALA A 224 15.28 0.30 -8.13
C ALA A 224 15.77 0.05 -9.57
N GLU A 225 17.07 0.19 -9.81
CA GLU A 225 17.67 -0.07 -11.12
C GLU A 225 17.53 -1.54 -11.56
N THR A 226 17.65 -2.47 -10.62
CA THR A 226 17.52 -3.91 -10.89
C THR A 226 16.09 -4.29 -11.25
N GLU A 227 15.10 -3.82 -10.49
CA GLU A 227 13.69 -4.14 -10.75
C GLU A 227 13.15 -3.44 -12.01
N LEU A 228 13.65 -2.25 -12.35
CA LEU A 228 13.32 -1.60 -13.64
C LEU A 228 13.82 -2.42 -14.83
N ARG A 229 15.07 -2.91 -14.78
CA ARG A 229 15.63 -3.77 -15.84
C ARG A 229 14.79 -5.02 -16.05
N LYS A 230 14.46 -5.73 -14.96
CA LYS A 230 13.59 -6.92 -15.01
C LYS A 230 12.21 -6.63 -15.61
N ASN A 231 11.64 -5.45 -15.36
CA ASN A 231 10.33 -5.08 -15.89
C ASN A 231 10.38 -4.63 -17.36
N ALA A 232 11.52 -4.14 -17.84
CA ALA A 232 11.70 -3.79 -19.26
C ALA A 232 11.88 -5.04 -20.15
N GLU A 233 12.33 -6.15 -19.57
CA GLU A 233 12.54 -7.43 -20.25
C GLU A 233 11.27 -8.31 -20.32
N ARG A 234 10.15 -7.86 -19.75
CA ARG A 234 8.87 -8.60 -19.65
C ARG A 234 7.77 -7.98 -20.48
#